data_AF-I3XXC1-F1
#
_entry.id   AF-I3XXC1-F1
#
_cell.length_a   1.000
_cell.length_b   1.000
_cell.length_c   1.000
_cell.angle_alpha   90.00
_cell.angle_beta   90.00
_cell.angle_gamma   90.00
#
_symmetry.space_group_name_H-M   'P 1'
#
loop_
_entity.id
_entity.type
_entity.pdbx_description
1 polymer ?
#
loop_
_entity_poly.entity_id
_entity_poly.type
_entity_poly.pdbx_seq_one_letter_code
_entity_poly.pdbx_strand_id
1 'polypeptide(L)'
;MFFGEKTHQKTSACTMNTPKRVFVWPLCTRIIHWIIATSFLLAFITSFFYQWYVWHICFGFIFGVVLLFRIIWGFIGPHYATFKTFQLSLNALKYYFVEKIQNRWRTIHAGHNAASSWFTIIVLSFGILIVISGLVVQGIEDASGLLGFLHPSYFQFSTHFMWLHSVLAYTLFACSMIHILGVLIEQFYHKTHMVFAMITGYKKATGEDAHVSLPLHIFAYGSIALCLFIVLHVKSYEETFLTQTYVEKRDFQAENSAYKQCSSCHKPYPPFMLPKDSWAKLMQGLENHFGETISEHNITKADQESIYAYLIAHSAEDSNHTLALKTLQSLGELRPLSMKKVPYWRDIHENVVLPVDVKSASNCFACHKDFEYGILDKAHIRRP
;
A
#
# COMPACT_ATOMS: atom_id res chain seq x y z
N MET A 1 -54.63 -53.07 -48.49
CA MET A 1 -54.48 -53.02 -47.02
C MET A 1 -53.21 -53.78 -46.67
N PHE A 2 -52.08 -53.09 -46.54
CA PHE A 2 -50.89 -53.49 -45.77
C PHE A 2 -50.02 -52.23 -45.64
N PHE A 3 -49.98 -51.67 -44.44
CA PHE A 3 -49.27 -50.44 -44.10
C PHE A 3 -47.76 -50.72 -44.04
N GLY A 4 -46.97 -49.95 -44.79
CA GLY A 4 -45.51 -49.91 -44.67
C GLY A 4 -45.11 -48.83 -43.68
N GLU A 5 -44.65 -49.25 -42.50
CA GLU A 5 -44.12 -48.37 -41.46
C GLU A 5 -42.65 -48.03 -41.78
N LYS A 6 -42.42 -46.83 -42.32
CA LYS A 6 -41.07 -46.29 -42.52
C LYS A 6 -40.57 -45.73 -41.19
N THR A 7 -39.66 -46.45 -40.55
CA THR A 7 -38.90 -45.97 -39.40
C THR A 7 -37.95 -44.85 -39.83
N HIS A 8 -38.31 -43.62 -39.49
CA HIS A 8 -37.43 -42.45 -39.62
C HIS A 8 -36.27 -42.57 -38.64
N GLN A 9 -35.10 -42.92 -39.17
CA GLN A 9 -33.82 -42.80 -38.49
C GLN A 9 -33.55 -41.30 -38.27
N LYS A 10 -33.75 -40.82 -37.03
CA LYS A 10 -33.35 -39.48 -36.59
C LYS A 10 -31.83 -39.39 -36.72
N THR A 11 -31.36 -38.83 -37.82
CA THR A 11 -30.02 -38.27 -37.92
C THR A 11 -29.92 -37.15 -36.90
N SER A 12 -29.13 -37.37 -35.86
CA SER A 12 -28.72 -36.36 -34.88
C SER A 12 -27.94 -35.27 -35.62
N ALA A 13 -28.64 -34.21 -36.00
CA ALA A 13 -28.01 -32.99 -36.49
C ALA A 13 -27.05 -32.49 -35.40
N CYS A 14 -25.77 -32.40 -35.74
CA CYS A 14 -24.78 -31.67 -34.97
C CYS A 14 -25.24 -30.22 -34.90
N THR A 15 -25.87 -29.82 -33.80
CA THR A 15 -26.26 -28.44 -33.54
C THR A 15 -24.99 -27.63 -33.39
N MET A 16 -24.60 -26.95 -34.46
CA MET A 16 -23.63 -25.85 -34.39
C MET A 16 -24.19 -24.82 -33.40
N ASN A 17 -23.72 -24.87 -32.15
CA ASN A 17 -24.12 -23.96 -31.09
C ASN A 17 -23.73 -22.54 -31.49
N THR A 18 -24.69 -21.80 -32.04
CA THR A 18 -24.52 -20.36 -32.33
C THR A 18 -24.17 -19.64 -31.04
N PRO A 19 -23.17 -18.74 -31.03
CA PRO A 19 -22.75 -18.03 -29.81
C PRO A 19 -23.90 -17.18 -29.26
N LYS A 20 -24.49 -17.62 -28.15
CA LYS A 20 -25.52 -16.90 -27.39
C LYS A 20 -24.88 -15.91 -26.40
N ARG A 21 -25.66 -14.96 -25.90
CA ARG A 21 -25.26 -14.14 -24.75
C ARG A 21 -25.49 -14.98 -23.49
N VAL A 22 -24.42 -15.28 -22.77
CA VAL A 22 -24.44 -16.05 -21.52
C VAL A 22 -24.12 -15.11 -20.37
N PHE A 23 -24.90 -15.16 -19.30
CA PHE A 23 -24.66 -14.43 -18.07
C PHE A 23 -23.53 -15.12 -17.29
N VAL A 24 -22.37 -14.47 -17.23
CA VAL A 24 -21.15 -15.06 -16.63
C VAL A 24 -20.78 -14.36 -15.33
N TRP A 25 -20.91 -13.03 -15.28
CA TRP A 25 -20.42 -12.21 -14.17
C TRP A 25 -21.56 -11.51 -13.41
N PRO A 26 -21.90 -12.00 -12.20
CA PRO A 26 -22.83 -11.32 -11.31
C PRO A 26 -22.42 -9.89 -11.00
N LEU A 27 -23.39 -9.03 -10.66
CA LEU A 27 -23.16 -7.61 -10.37
C LEU A 27 -22.12 -7.42 -9.25
N CYS A 28 -22.22 -8.19 -8.16
CA CYS A 28 -21.29 -8.10 -7.05
C CYS A 28 -19.83 -8.41 -7.46
N THR A 29 -19.62 -9.43 -8.29
CA THR A 29 -18.28 -9.76 -8.83
C THR A 29 -17.72 -8.63 -9.67
N ARG A 30 -18.56 -7.94 -10.44
CA ARG A 30 -18.15 -6.79 -11.25
C ARG A 30 -17.78 -5.58 -10.39
N ILE A 31 -18.61 -5.24 -9.40
CA ILE A 31 -18.31 -4.17 -8.45
C ILE A 31 -16.98 -4.44 -7.75
N ILE A 32 -16.77 -5.66 -7.26
CA ILE A 32 -15.54 -6.02 -6.55
C ILE A 32 -14.32 -5.99 -7.47
N HIS A 33 -14.43 -6.44 -8.72
CA HIS A 33 -13.35 -6.27 -9.69
C HIS A 33 -12.95 -4.80 -9.86
N TRP A 34 -13.94 -3.90 -9.98
CA TRP A 34 -13.67 -2.47 -10.07
C TRP A 34 -13.05 -1.92 -8.79
N ILE A 35 -13.49 -2.37 -7.61
CA ILE A 35 -12.85 -2.00 -6.33
C ILE A 35 -11.40 -2.49 -6.30
N ILE A 36 -11.09 -3.72 -6.74
CA ILE A 36 -9.71 -4.23 -6.84
C ILE A 36 -8.87 -3.28 -7.71
N ALA A 37 -9.36 -2.96 -8.92
CA ALA A 37 -8.64 -2.12 -9.87
C ALA A 37 -8.44 -0.68 -9.35
N THR A 38 -9.49 -0.05 -8.82
CA THR A 38 -9.42 1.34 -8.36
C THR A 38 -8.67 1.48 -7.05
N SER A 39 -8.85 0.56 -6.09
CA SER A 39 -8.09 0.59 -4.83
C SER A 39 -6.59 0.42 -5.08
N PHE A 40 -6.18 -0.51 -5.95
CA PHE A 40 -4.78 -0.64 -6.34
C PHE A 40 -4.25 0.64 -7.02
N LEU A 41 -4.97 1.16 -8.03
CA LEU A 41 -4.55 2.35 -8.75
C LEU A 41 -4.43 3.58 -7.83
N LEU A 42 -5.43 3.79 -6.96
CA LEU A 42 -5.42 4.90 -6.02
C LEU A 42 -4.30 4.74 -5.00
N ALA A 43 -4.10 3.55 -4.43
CA ALA A 43 -2.96 3.27 -3.54
C ALA A 43 -1.63 3.56 -4.25
N PHE A 44 -1.47 3.15 -5.51
CA PHE A 44 -0.27 3.38 -6.29
C PHE A 44 -0.03 4.89 -6.51
N ILE A 45 -1.05 5.65 -6.92
CA ILE A 45 -0.94 7.10 -7.13
C ILE A 45 -0.66 7.84 -5.82
N THR A 46 -1.35 7.50 -4.74
CA THR A 46 -1.18 8.19 -3.45
C THR A 46 0.18 7.90 -2.81
N SER A 47 0.85 6.81 -3.20
CA SER A 47 2.20 6.49 -2.71
C SER A 47 3.26 7.54 -3.06
N PHE A 48 3.05 8.32 -4.13
CA PHE A 48 3.99 9.36 -4.56
C PHE A 48 3.89 10.66 -3.75
N PHE A 49 2.87 10.80 -2.90
CA PHE A 49 2.60 12.04 -2.18
C PHE A 49 2.53 11.80 -0.68
N TYR A 50 3.47 12.36 0.08
CA TYR A 50 3.49 12.23 1.55
C TYR A 50 2.18 12.68 2.21
N GLN A 51 1.53 13.75 1.72
CA GLN A 51 0.24 14.19 2.28
C GLN A 51 -0.92 13.19 2.08
N TRP A 52 -0.76 12.22 1.17
CA TRP A 52 -1.77 11.20 0.88
C TRP A 52 -1.37 9.83 1.45
N TYR A 53 -0.40 9.79 2.36
CA TYR A 53 0.06 8.58 3.02
C TYR A 53 -1.08 7.79 3.70
N VAL A 54 -1.96 8.47 4.44
CA VAL A 54 -3.13 7.83 5.08
C VAL A 54 -4.06 7.22 4.03
N TRP A 55 -4.23 7.88 2.88
CA TRP A 55 -5.02 7.35 1.77
C TRP A 55 -4.36 6.16 1.08
N HIS A 56 -3.02 6.15 0.94
CA HIS A 56 -2.27 4.99 0.49
C HIS A 56 -2.55 3.76 1.36
N ILE A 57 -2.44 3.89 2.69
CA ILE A 57 -2.75 2.80 3.63
C ILE A 57 -4.22 2.36 3.48
N CYS A 58 -5.16 3.31 3.44
CA CYS A 58 -6.58 3.03 3.31
C CYS A 58 -6.90 2.21 2.05
N PHE A 59 -6.44 2.65 0.88
CA PHE A 59 -6.68 1.95 -0.37
C PHE A 59 -5.91 0.62 -0.46
N GLY A 60 -4.68 0.54 0.08
CA GLY A 60 -3.93 -0.71 0.18
C GLY A 60 -4.62 -1.74 1.07
N PHE A 61 -5.21 -1.32 2.18
CA PHE A 61 -5.99 -2.19 3.06
C PHE A 61 -7.29 -2.65 2.40
N ILE A 62 -8.03 -1.75 1.73
CA ILE A 62 -9.21 -2.11 0.94
C ILE A 62 -8.84 -3.13 -0.14
N PHE A 63 -7.74 -2.91 -0.87
CA PHE A 63 -7.22 -3.84 -1.86
C PHE A 63 -6.98 -5.23 -1.24
N GLY A 64 -6.37 -5.31 -0.06
CA GLY A 64 -6.21 -6.55 0.69
C GLY A 64 -7.55 -7.24 1.05
N VAL A 65 -8.53 -6.48 1.52
CA VAL A 65 -9.88 -7.00 1.85
C VAL A 65 -10.56 -7.60 0.62
N VAL A 66 -10.54 -6.91 -0.53
CA VAL A 66 -11.18 -7.42 -1.75
C VAL A 66 -10.39 -8.56 -2.40
N LEU A 67 -9.07 -8.63 -2.22
CA LEU A 67 -8.29 -9.80 -2.60
C LEU A 67 -8.66 -11.02 -1.76
N LEU A 68 -8.76 -10.86 -0.43
CA LEU A 68 -9.19 -11.93 0.47
C LEU A 68 -10.60 -12.42 0.09
N PHE A 69 -11.52 -11.49 -0.16
CA PHE A 69 -12.82 -11.82 -0.72
C PHE A 69 -12.68 -12.63 -2.00
N ARG A 70 -11.83 -12.22 -2.95
CA ARG A 70 -11.71 -12.89 -4.24
C ARG A 70 -11.19 -14.32 -4.10
N ILE A 71 -10.27 -14.56 -3.17
CA ILE A 71 -9.76 -15.89 -2.82
C ILE A 71 -10.92 -16.75 -2.30
N ILE A 72 -11.65 -16.29 -1.29
CA ILE A 72 -12.81 -17.00 -0.73
C ILE A 72 -13.85 -17.27 -1.82
N TRP A 73 -14.17 -16.26 -2.63
CA TRP A 73 -15.10 -16.34 -3.76
C TRP A 73 -14.63 -17.32 -4.85
N GLY A 74 -13.31 -17.56 -4.97
CA GLY A 74 -12.75 -18.59 -5.83
C GLY A 74 -13.02 -20.01 -5.36
N PHE A 75 -13.37 -20.21 -4.08
CA PHE A 75 -13.74 -21.53 -3.55
C PHE A 75 -15.26 -21.74 -3.50
N ILE A 76 -16.01 -20.74 -3.01
CA ILE A 76 -17.44 -20.86 -2.73
C ILE A 76 -18.36 -20.16 -3.74
N GLY A 77 -17.79 -19.39 -4.67
CA GLY A 77 -18.55 -18.56 -5.59
C GLY A 77 -19.33 -19.34 -6.66
N PRO A 78 -20.04 -18.63 -7.56
CA PRO A 78 -20.77 -19.23 -8.67
C PRO A 78 -19.82 -19.93 -9.64
N HIS A 79 -20.34 -20.89 -10.42
CA HIS A 79 -19.57 -21.82 -11.27
C HIS A 79 -18.33 -21.20 -11.94
N TYR A 80 -18.51 -20.15 -12.76
CA TYR A 80 -17.40 -19.51 -13.51
C TYR A 80 -16.42 -18.69 -12.67
N ALA A 81 -16.77 -18.34 -11.43
CA ALA A 81 -15.90 -17.61 -10.52
C ALA A 81 -14.93 -18.52 -9.75
N THR A 82 -15.20 -19.83 -9.72
CA THR A 82 -14.44 -20.79 -8.93
C THR A 82 -13.12 -21.22 -9.59
N PHE A 83 -12.11 -21.51 -8.76
CA PHE A 83 -10.82 -22.03 -9.20
C PHE A 83 -10.91 -23.42 -9.83
N LYS A 84 -11.99 -24.17 -9.58
CA LYS A 84 -12.23 -25.47 -10.22
C LYS A 84 -12.34 -25.38 -11.75
N THR A 85 -12.77 -24.23 -12.27
CA THR A 85 -12.91 -23.99 -13.71
C THR A 85 -11.62 -23.50 -14.36
N PHE A 86 -10.55 -23.30 -13.59
CA PHE A 86 -9.31 -22.72 -14.11
C PHE A 86 -8.52 -23.74 -14.92
N GLN A 87 -8.06 -23.31 -16.08
CA GLN A 87 -7.22 -24.12 -16.95
C GLN A 87 -5.74 -23.79 -16.70
N LEU A 88 -5.13 -24.46 -15.73
CA LEU A 88 -3.73 -24.23 -15.31
C LEU A 88 -2.71 -25.17 -16.00
N SER A 89 -3.04 -25.68 -17.19
CA SER A 89 -2.11 -26.47 -18.00
C SER A 89 -1.25 -25.56 -18.88
N LEU A 90 0.07 -25.75 -18.88
CA LEU A 90 0.99 -25.03 -19.77
C LEU A 90 0.70 -25.32 -21.25
N ASN A 91 0.28 -26.54 -21.57
CA ASN A 91 -0.11 -26.91 -22.93
C ASN A 91 -1.38 -26.15 -23.36
N ALA A 92 -2.36 -26.01 -22.47
CA ALA A 92 -3.57 -25.22 -22.74
C ALA A 92 -3.26 -23.73 -22.90
N LEU A 93 -2.30 -23.20 -22.13
CA LEU A 93 -1.83 -21.82 -22.29
C LEU A 93 -1.17 -21.59 -23.66
N LYS A 94 -0.26 -22.49 -24.05
CA LYS A 94 0.40 -22.44 -25.36
C LYS A 94 -0.63 -22.54 -26.50
N TYR A 95 -1.53 -23.52 -26.41
CA TYR A 95 -2.62 -23.69 -27.38
C TYR A 95 -3.47 -22.43 -27.51
N TYR A 96 -3.87 -21.83 -26.38
CA TYR A 96 -4.66 -20.60 -26.37
C TYR A 96 -3.99 -19.45 -27.15
N PHE A 97 -2.69 -19.23 -26.95
CA PHE A 97 -2.00 -18.16 -27.68
C PHE A 97 -1.81 -18.47 -29.17
N VAL A 98 -1.48 -19.72 -29.52
CA VAL A 98 -1.35 -20.15 -30.92
C VAL A 98 -2.69 -20.01 -31.65
N GLU A 99 -3.77 -20.55 -31.08
CA GLU A 99 -5.12 -20.47 -31.64
C GLU A 99 -5.59 -19.01 -31.74
N LYS A 100 -5.30 -18.17 -30.74
CA LYS A 100 -5.65 -16.74 -30.77
C LYS A 100 -4.99 -15.97 -31.93
N ILE A 101 -3.79 -16.38 -32.34
CA ILE A 101 -3.06 -15.78 -33.47
C ILE A 101 -3.55 -16.37 -34.80
N GLN A 102 -3.69 -17.70 -34.88
CA GLN A 102 -4.02 -18.40 -36.11
C GLN A 102 -5.51 -18.29 -36.49
N ASN A 103 -6.41 -18.28 -35.50
CA ASN A 103 -7.84 -18.24 -35.71
C ASN A 103 -8.48 -17.05 -34.99
N ARG A 104 -8.69 -15.98 -35.77
CA ARG A 104 -9.35 -14.76 -35.29
C ARG A 104 -10.77 -15.02 -34.76
N TRP A 105 -11.51 -15.94 -35.38
CA TRP A 105 -12.93 -16.20 -35.12
C TRP A 105 -13.17 -17.50 -34.32
N ARG A 106 -12.23 -17.81 -33.42
CA ARG A 106 -12.32 -18.99 -32.53
C ARG A 106 -13.58 -18.99 -31.66
N THR A 107 -14.01 -20.18 -31.25
CA THR A 107 -15.10 -20.34 -30.28
C THR A 107 -14.68 -19.88 -28.89
N ILE A 108 -15.52 -19.09 -28.24
CA ILE A 108 -15.24 -18.55 -26.90
C ILE A 108 -16.11 -19.29 -25.90
N HIS A 109 -15.47 -19.95 -24.94
CA HIS A 109 -16.16 -20.60 -23.83
C HIS A 109 -16.48 -19.60 -22.72
N ALA A 110 -17.58 -19.85 -22.01
CA ALA A 110 -17.97 -19.07 -20.84
C ALA A 110 -16.93 -19.22 -19.70
N GLY A 111 -16.80 -18.19 -18.86
CA GLY A 111 -15.79 -18.15 -17.80
C GLY A 111 -14.38 -17.78 -18.27
N HIS A 112 -13.37 -18.31 -17.57
CA HIS A 112 -11.95 -18.01 -17.77
C HIS A 112 -11.35 -18.87 -18.90
N ASN A 113 -10.46 -18.28 -19.69
CA ASN A 113 -9.54 -19.02 -20.56
C ASN A 113 -8.21 -19.29 -19.83
N ALA A 114 -7.37 -20.17 -20.38
CA ALA A 114 -6.08 -20.54 -19.79
C ALA A 114 -5.20 -19.33 -19.42
N ALA A 115 -5.07 -18.32 -20.29
CA ALA A 115 -4.28 -17.13 -19.99
C ALA A 115 -4.85 -16.32 -18.82
N SER A 116 -6.18 -16.12 -18.78
CA SER A 116 -6.84 -15.42 -17.68
C SER A 116 -6.81 -16.20 -16.36
N SER A 117 -6.80 -17.53 -16.41
CA SER A 117 -6.62 -18.38 -15.22
C SER A 117 -5.23 -18.19 -14.63
N TRP A 118 -4.17 -18.31 -15.43
CA TRP A 118 -2.80 -18.03 -15.00
C TRP A 118 -2.63 -16.60 -14.49
N PHE A 119 -3.14 -15.62 -15.24
CA PHE A 119 -3.06 -14.21 -14.85
C PHE A 119 -3.74 -13.93 -13.52
N THR A 120 -4.89 -14.56 -13.26
CA THR A 120 -5.59 -14.42 -11.97
C THR A 120 -4.75 -14.94 -10.81
N ILE A 121 -4.11 -16.11 -10.97
CA ILE A 121 -3.22 -16.64 -9.92
C ILE A 121 -2.03 -15.71 -9.69
N ILE A 122 -1.39 -15.22 -10.75
CA ILE A 122 -0.27 -14.28 -10.65
C ILE A 122 -0.68 -13.02 -9.89
N VAL A 123 -1.77 -12.36 -10.30
CA VAL A 123 -2.24 -11.12 -9.66
C VAL A 123 -2.67 -11.35 -8.21
N LEU A 124 -3.31 -12.48 -7.90
CA LEU A 124 -3.64 -12.82 -6.51
C LEU A 124 -2.38 -13.04 -5.67
N SER A 125 -1.39 -13.77 -6.18
CA SER A 125 -0.13 -14.00 -5.47
C SER A 125 0.65 -12.71 -5.23
N PHE A 126 0.91 -11.92 -6.28
CA PHE A 126 1.57 -10.62 -6.14
C PHE A 126 0.76 -9.66 -5.27
N GLY A 127 -0.57 -9.67 -5.41
CA GLY A 127 -1.50 -8.87 -4.64
C GLY A 127 -1.47 -9.16 -3.13
N ILE A 128 -1.36 -10.43 -2.73
CA ILE A 128 -1.19 -10.79 -1.32
C ILE A 128 0.19 -10.36 -0.82
N LEU A 129 1.24 -10.60 -1.61
CA LEU A 129 2.61 -10.25 -1.23
C LEU A 129 2.80 -8.74 -1.06
N ILE A 130 2.21 -7.91 -1.93
CA ILE A 130 2.27 -6.45 -1.80
C ILE A 130 1.52 -5.96 -0.56
N VAL A 131 0.36 -6.55 -0.22
CA VAL A 131 -0.40 -6.19 0.98
C VAL A 131 0.37 -6.57 2.24
N ILE A 132 0.92 -7.78 2.31
CA ILE A 132 1.71 -8.24 3.46
C ILE A 132 2.96 -7.37 3.62
N SER A 133 3.73 -7.17 2.55
CA SER A 133 4.92 -6.32 2.59
C SER A 133 4.58 -4.88 2.98
N GLY A 134 3.46 -4.33 2.52
CA GLY A 134 3.02 -2.98 2.89
C GLY A 134 2.68 -2.83 4.37
N LEU A 135 1.94 -3.79 4.93
CA LEU A 135 1.64 -3.84 6.37
C LEU A 135 2.93 -3.99 7.21
N VAL A 136 3.88 -4.80 6.75
CA VAL A 136 5.17 -4.97 7.43
C VAL A 136 5.98 -3.68 7.38
N VAL A 137 6.10 -3.05 6.22
CA VAL A 137 6.79 -1.76 6.05
C VAL A 137 6.19 -0.72 6.98
N GLN A 138 4.87 -0.55 6.96
CA GLN A 138 4.17 0.38 7.85
C GLN A 138 4.50 0.10 9.33
N GLY A 139 4.45 -1.18 9.72
CA GLY A 139 4.71 -1.60 11.09
C GLY A 139 6.15 -1.34 11.54
N ILE A 140 7.15 -1.71 10.73
CA ILE A 140 8.56 -1.63 11.13
C ILE A 140 9.19 -0.26 10.85
N GLU A 141 8.77 0.45 9.81
CA GLU A 141 9.32 1.76 9.44
C GLU A 141 8.67 2.88 10.25
N ASP A 142 7.34 2.92 10.25
CA ASP A 142 6.57 4.02 10.83
C ASP A 142 6.03 3.70 12.24
N ALA A 143 6.37 2.52 12.78
CA ALA A 143 5.91 2.06 14.10
C ALA A 143 4.38 2.20 14.26
N SER A 144 3.61 1.87 13.22
CA SER A 144 2.17 2.16 13.19
C SER A 144 1.33 1.03 12.59
N GLY A 145 0.02 1.09 12.86
CA GLY A 145 -0.97 0.18 12.30
C GLY A 145 -0.90 -1.23 12.88
N LEU A 146 -1.53 -2.18 12.19
CA LEU A 146 -1.76 -3.55 12.70
C LEU A 146 -0.49 -4.31 13.08
N LEU A 147 0.65 -4.00 12.44
CA LEU A 147 1.93 -4.66 12.67
C LEU A 147 2.95 -3.74 13.36
N GLY A 148 2.53 -2.63 13.98
CA GLY A 148 3.42 -1.69 14.68
C GLY A 148 4.23 -2.32 15.81
N PHE A 149 3.71 -3.38 16.43
CA PHE A 149 4.41 -4.17 17.45
C PHE A 149 5.73 -4.82 16.96
N LEU A 150 5.94 -4.93 15.64
CA LEU A 150 7.18 -5.46 15.06
C LEU A 150 8.33 -4.43 15.09
N HIS A 151 8.04 -3.15 15.28
CA HIS A 151 9.04 -2.08 15.18
C HIS A 151 10.27 -2.32 16.07
N PRO A 152 10.16 -2.57 17.39
CA PRO A 152 11.34 -2.68 18.25
C PRO A 152 12.33 -3.77 17.84
N SER A 153 11.82 -4.85 17.23
CA SER A 153 12.62 -6.02 16.84
C SER A 153 13.14 -5.94 15.41
N TYR A 154 12.46 -5.21 14.51
CA TYR A 154 12.66 -5.33 13.06
C TYR A 154 12.87 -4.01 12.31
N PHE A 155 12.88 -2.84 12.97
CA PHE A 155 13.05 -1.53 12.31
C PHE A 155 14.31 -1.44 11.42
N GLN A 156 15.39 -2.14 11.78
CA GLN A 156 16.64 -2.25 11.02
C GLN A 156 16.45 -2.83 9.59
N PHE A 157 15.38 -3.59 9.35
CA PHE A 157 15.07 -4.18 8.05
C PHE A 157 14.12 -3.32 7.21
N SER A 158 13.68 -2.16 7.69
CA SER A 158 12.73 -1.25 7.02
C SER A 158 13.09 -0.99 5.55
N THR A 159 14.34 -0.64 5.26
CA THR A 159 14.83 -0.38 3.89
C THR A 159 14.65 -1.59 2.95
N HIS A 160 14.91 -2.81 3.44
CA HIS A 160 14.80 -4.03 2.63
C HIS A 160 13.34 -4.36 2.30
N PHE A 161 12.44 -4.24 3.28
CA PHE A 161 11.01 -4.47 3.07
C PHE A 161 10.39 -3.36 2.22
N MET A 162 10.83 -2.11 2.35
CA MET A 162 10.38 -0.99 1.50
C MET A 162 10.78 -1.23 0.04
N TRP A 163 12.02 -1.68 -0.20
CA TRP A 163 12.47 -2.08 -1.54
C TRP A 163 11.60 -3.21 -2.12
N LEU A 164 11.37 -4.28 -1.34
CA LEU A 164 10.53 -5.40 -1.76
C LEU A 164 9.10 -4.95 -2.09
N HIS A 165 8.48 -4.15 -1.22
CA HIS A 165 7.14 -3.61 -1.44
C HIS A 165 7.08 -2.79 -2.74
N SER A 166 8.08 -1.94 -2.97
CA SER A 166 8.18 -1.11 -4.18
C SER A 166 8.32 -1.97 -5.44
N VAL A 167 9.21 -2.98 -5.43
CA VAL A 167 9.39 -3.90 -6.58
C VAL A 167 8.09 -4.66 -6.88
N LEU A 168 7.40 -5.15 -5.85
CA LEU A 168 6.10 -5.82 -6.01
C LEU A 168 5.04 -4.88 -6.59
N ALA A 169 5.00 -3.62 -6.14
CA ALA A 169 4.09 -2.60 -6.65
C ALA A 169 4.30 -2.31 -8.14
N TYR A 170 5.54 -2.03 -8.55
CA TYR A 170 5.86 -1.78 -9.96
C TYR A 170 5.63 -3.02 -10.83
N THR A 171 5.91 -4.22 -10.32
CA THR A 171 5.63 -5.47 -11.03
C THR A 171 4.13 -5.66 -11.26
N LEU A 172 3.31 -5.45 -10.23
CA LEU A 172 1.86 -5.56 -10.34
C LEU A 172 1.25 -4.47 -11.23
N PHE A 173 1.82 -3.26 -11.22
CA PHE A 173 1.47 -2.20 -12.15
C PHE A 173 1.73 -2.62 -13.61
N ALA A 174 2.92 -3.15 -13.90
CA ALA A 174 3.25 -3.67 -15.23
C ALA A 174 2.31 -4.81 -15.66
N CYS A 175 2.01 -5.76 -14.76
CA CYS A 175 1.02 -6.81 -15.01
C CYS A 175 -0.37 -6.25 -15.34
N SER A 176 -0.79 -5.18 -14.64
CA SER A 176 -2.05 -4.50 -14.89
C SER A 176 -2.08 -3.84 -16.26
N MET A 177 -0.97 -3.24 -16.71
CA MET A 177 -0.86 -2.67 -18.07
C MET A 177 -0.95 -3.75 -19.15
N ILE A 178 -0.26 -4.88 -18.95
CA ILE A 178 -0.35 -6.05 -19.85
C ILE A 178 -1.78 -6.57 -19.93
N HIS A 179 -2.49 -6.63 -18.79
CA HIS A 179 -3.88 -7.03 -18.74
C HIS A 179 -4.79 -6.09 -19.53
N ILE A 180 -4.68 -4.78 -19.30
CA ILE A 180 -5.46 -3.78 -20.02
C ILE A 180 -5.20 -3.90 -21.52
N LEU A 181 -3.94 -4.00 -21.95
CA LEU A 181 -3.58 -4.21 -23.36
C LEU A 181 -4.24 -5.48 -23.92
N GLY A 182 -4.19 -6.59 -23.18
CA GLY A 182 -4.86 -7.83 -23.55
C GLY A 182 -6.37 -7.69 -23.73
N VAL A 183 -7.03 -6.93 -22.85
CA VAL A 183 -8.47 -6.61 -22.92
C VAL A 183 -8.77 -5.72 -24.12
N LEU A 184 -7.93 -4.72 -24.42
CA LEU A 184 -8.11 -3.84 -25.58
C LEU A 184 -7.93 -4.60 -26.91
N ILE A 185 -6.96 -5.51 -26.98
CA ILE A 185 -6.78 -6.40 -28.15
C ILE A 185 -8.04 -7.26 -28.35
N GLU A 186 -8.55 -7.87 -27.28
CA GLU A 186 -9.79 -8.66 -27.34
C GLU A 186 -11.00 -7.82 -27.77
N GLN A 187 -11.10 -6.59 -27.27
CA GLN A 187 -12.17 -5.65 -27.57
C GLN A 187 -12.16 -5.18 -29.04
N PHE A 188 -11.00 -4.77 -29.56
CA PHE A 188 -10.92 -4.09 -30.86
C PHE A 188 -10.49 -5.01 -32.01
N TYR A 189 -9.51 -5.89 -31.78
CA TYR A 189 -9.00 -6.77 -32.83
C TYR A 189 -9.86 -8.03 -32.97
N HIS A 190 -10.11 -8.73 -31.86
CA HIS A 190 -10.93 -9.96 -31.84
C HIS A 190 -12.44 -9.68 -31.71
N LYS A 191 -12.85 -8.43 -31.42
CA LYS A 191 -14.27 -7.99 -31.32
C LYS A 191 -15.11 -8.85 -30.37
N THR A 192 -14.52 -9.29 -29.27
CA THR A 192 -15.16 -10.22 -28.32
C THR A 192 -16.02 -9.51 -27.27
N HIS A 193 -16.02 -8.16 -27.27
CA HIS A 193 -16.78 -7.32 -26.34
C HIS A 193 -16.46 -7.57 -24.86
N MET A 194 -15.20 -7.93 -24.53
CA MET A 194 -14.79 -8.27 -23.15
C MET A 194 -14.97 -7.12 -22.16
N VAL A 195 -14.74 -5.87 -22.57
CA VAL A 195 -14.95 -4.70 -21.68
C VAL A 195 -16.41 -4.64 -21.24
N PHE A 196 -17.34 -4.84 -22.18
CA PHE A 196 -18.77 -4.82 -21.90
C PHE A 196 -19.21 -6.00 -21.03
N ALA A 197 -18.50 -7.13 -21.02
CA ALA A 197 -18.80 -8.23 -20.10
C ALA A 197 -18.59 -7.81 -18.63
N MET A 198 -17.65 -6.90 -18.35
CA MET A 198 -17.44 -6.35 -17.01
C MET A 198 -18.41 -5.23 -16.63
N ILE A 199 -19.17 -4.69 -17.59
CA ILE A 199 -20.21 -3.67 -17.36
C ILE A 199 -21.60 -4.28 -17.33
N THR A 200 -21.85 -5.32 -18.14
CA THR A 200 -23.19 -5.93 -18.29
C THR A 200 -23.32 -7.28 -17.60
N GLY A 201 -22.20 -7.99 -17.42
CA GLY A 201 -22.18 -9.37 -16.92
C GLY A 201 -22.33 -10.44 -18.00
N TYR A 202 -22.69 -10.05 -19.23
CA TYR A 202 -22.95 -10.97 -20.32
C TYR A 202 -21.73 -11.13 -21.24
N LYS A 203 -21.45 -12.37 -21.63
CA LYS A 203 -20.38 -12.74 -22.55
C LYS A 203 -20.99 -13.40 -23.79
N LYS A 204 -20.47 -13.09 -24.98
CA LYS A 204 -20.81 -13.83 -26.20
C LYS A 204 -20.00 -15.13 -26.21
N ALA A 205 -20.60 -16.20 -25.71
CA ALA A 205 -19.90 -17.45 -25.44
C ALA A 205 -20.84 -18.67 -25.48
N THR A 206 -20.27 -19.86 -25.51
CA THR A 206 -21.01 -21.10 -25.28
C THR A 206 -20.96 -21.47 -23.79
N GLY A 207 -22.12 -21.67 -23.15
CA GLY A 207 -22.23 -22.05 -21.75
C GLY A 207 -23.64 -21.80 -21.19
N GLU A 208 -23.83 -22.12 -19.92
CA GLU A 208 -25.05 -21.87 -19.15
C GLU A 208 -24.94 -20.59 -18.31
N ASP A 209 -26.07 -19.98 -17.95
CA ASP A 209 -26.09 -18.78 -17.13
C ASP A 209 -25.66 -19.06 -15.68
N ALA A 210 -24.88 -18.14 -15.12
CA ALA A 210 -24.44 -18.21 -13.73
C ALA A 210 -25.59 -17.88 -12.77
N HIS A 211 -25.74 -18.69 -11.72
CA HIS A 211 -26.67 -18.43 -10.64
C HIS A 211 -25.93 -18.12 -9.33
N VAL A 212 -26.43 -17.17 -8.55
CA VAL A 212 -25.84 -16.79 -7.25
C VAL A 212 -26.90 -16.99 -6.17
N SER A 213 -26.55 -17.75 -5.14
CA SER A 213 -27.43 -18.00 -4.00
C SER A 213 -27.50 -16.79 -3.06
N LEU A 214 -28.56 -16.71 -2.25
CA LEU A 214 -28.74 -15.62 -1.28
C LEU A 214 -27.55 -15.47 -0.29
N PRO A 215 -26.98 -16.54 0.30
CA PRO A 215 -25.82 -16.41 1.19
C PRO A 215 -24.60 -15.78 0.49
N LEU A 216 -24.38 -16.10 -0.79
CA LEU A 216 -23.29 -15.52 -1.57
C LEU A 216 -23.54 -14.03 -1.87
N HIS A 217 -24.79 -13.61 -2.08
CA HIS A 217 -25.11 -12.19 -2.17
C HIS A 217 -24.84 -11.45 -0.87
N ILE A 218 -25.28 -11.99 0.28
CA ILE A 218 -25.03 -11.37 1.60
C ILE A 218 -23.52 -11.21 1.83
N PHE A 219 -22.75 -12.26 1.58
CA PHE A 219 -21.29 -12.23 1.73
C PHE A 219 -20.64 -11.16 0.83
N ALA A 220 -21.02 -11.09 -0.45
CA ALA A 220 -20.43 -10.15 -1.38
C ALA A 220 -20.81 -8.69 -1.09
N TYR A 221 -22.09 -8.41 -0.82
CA TYR A 221 -22.52 -7.05 -0.48
C TYR A 221 -22.04 -6.61 0.91
N GLY A 222 -21.93 -7.53 1.87
CA GLY A 222 -21.29 -7.26 3.16
C GLY A 222 -19.82 -6.85 3.01
N SER A 223 -19.08 -7.50 2.10
CA SER A 223 -17.69 -7.13 1.80
C SER A 223 -17.58 -5.73 1.16
N ILE A 224 -18.52 -5.36 0.29
CA ILE A 224 -18.61 -4.02 -0.30
C ILE A 224 -18.93 -2.98 0.78
N ALA A 225 -19.87 -3.27 1.67
CA ALA A 225 -20.21 -2.39 2.79
C ALA A 225 -19.03 -2.19 3.76
N LEU A 226 -18.24 -3.24 4.01
CA LEU A 226 -17.01 -3.15 4.80
C LEU A 226 -15.98 -2.20 4.15
N CYS A 227 -15.80 -2.27 2.83
CA CYS A 227 -14.91 -1.34 2.11
C CYS A 227 -15.37 0.11 2.28
N LEU A 228 -16.68 0.37 2.16
CA LEU A 228 -17.24 1.71 2.38
C LEU A 228 -17.04 2.17 3.84
N PHE A 229 -17.27 1.28 4.80
CA PHE A 229 -17.04 1.58 6.22
C PHE A 229 -15.58 1.97 6.49
N ILE A 230 -14.60 1.25 5.91
CA ILE A 230 -13.18 1.57 6.07
C ILE A 230 -12.88 3.00 5.57
N VAL A 231 -13.37 3.37 4.38
CA VAL A 231 -13.19 4.72 3.83
C VAL A 231 -13.81 5.77 4.75
N LEU A 232 -15.05 5.55 5.20
CA LEU A 232 -15.75 6.49 6.08
C LEU A 232 -15.06 6.62 7.44
N HIS A 233 -14.54 5.52 7.99
CA HIS A 233 -13.81 5.53 9.24
C HIS A 233 -12.49 6.32 9.13
N VAL A 234 -11.69 6.08 8.09
CA VAL A 234 -10.45 6.84 7.84
C VAL A 234 -10.72 8.32 7.60
N LYS A 235 -11.85 8.66 6.98
CA LYS A 235 -12.24 10.06 6.76
C LYS A 235 -12.70 10.75 8.06
N SER A 236 -13.37 10.02 8.96
CA SER A 236 -14.01 10.59 10.15
C SER A 236 -13.09 10.71 11.36
N TYR A 237 -12.05 9.87 11.45
CA TYR A 237 -11.18 9.82 12.62
C TYR A 237 -9.75 10.20 12.27
N GLU A 238 -9.14 10.99 13.15
CA GLU A 238 -7.75 11.41 13.04
C GLU A 238 -6.76 10.24 13.18
N GLU A 239 -7.05 9.36 14.12
CA GLU A 239 -6.31 8.11 14.33
C GLU A 239 -7.28 6.95 14.16
N THR A 240 -6.83 5.92 13.44
CA THR A 240 -7.62 4.71 13.20
C THR A 240 -6.82 3.49 13.62
N PHE A 241 -7.46 2.33 13.71
CA PHE A 241 -6.76 1.06 13.89
C PHE A 241 -5.70 0.80 12.78
N LEU A 242 -5.83 1.45 11.62
CA LEU A 242 -4.87 1.38 10.52
C LEU A 242 -3.69 2.33 10.71
N THR A 243 -3.80 3.41 11.49
CA THR A 243 -2.80 4.48 11.59
C THR A 243 -2.32 4.76 13.01
N GLN A 244 -2.81 4.01 13.99
CA GLN A 244 -2.40 4.14 15.39
C GLN A 244 -0.88 3.98 15.52
N THR A 245 -0.25 4.91 16.23
CA THR A 245 1.19 4.89 16.52
C THR A 245 1.49 3.97 17.71
N TYR A 246 2.61 3.25 17.61
CA TYR A 246 3.23 2.46 18.67
C TYR A 246 4.48 3.15 19.24
N VAL A 247 4.80 4.36 18.77
CA VAL A 247 5.86 5.17 19.37
C VAL A 247 5.36 5.70 20.71
N GLU A 248 6.06 5.37 21.78
CA GLU A 248 5.77 5.92 23.10
C GLU A 248 6.21 7.39 23.16
N LYS A 249 5.32 8.27 23.63
CA LYS A 249 5.66 9.66 23.89
C LYS A 249 6.72 9.73 24.99
N ARG A 250 7.85 10.38 24.69
CA ARG A 250 8.94 10.59 25.65
C ARG A 250 9.04 12.05 26.05
N ASP A 251 8.93 12.33 27.35
CA ASP A 251 9.16 13.67 27.87
C ASP A 251 10.65 13.84 28.21
N PHE A 252 11.44 14.28 27.22
CA PHE A 252 12.88 14.48 27.39
C PHE A 252 13.24 15.47 28.51
N GLN A 253 12.32 16.39 28.84
CA GLN A 253 12.50 17.35 29.93
C GLN A 253 12.23 16.73 31.30
N ALA A 254 11.40 15.69 31.37
CA ALA A 254 11.21 14.89 32.58
C ALA A 254 12.35 13.90 32.78
N GLU A 255 12.91 13.36 31.69
CA GLU A 255 14.06 12.44 31.70
C GLU A 255 15.36 13.14 32.12
N ASN A 256 15.57 14.41 31.72
CA ASN A 256 16.67 15.24 32.19
C ASN A 256 16.18 16.66 32.50
N SER A 257 16.27 17.05 33.78
CA SER A 257 15.80 18.36 34.25
C SER A 257 16.56 19.56 33.67
N ALA A 258 17.85 19.39 33.35
CA ALA A 258 18.66 20.43 32.71
C ALA A 258 18.22 20.67 31.25
N TYR A 259 17.60 19.68 30.60
CA TYR A 259 17.05 19.83 29.24
C TYR A 259 15.97 20.91 29.14
N LYS A 260 15.30 21.23 30.26
CA LYS A 260 14.37 22.36 30.35
C LYS A 260 15.03 23.70 30.06
N GLN A 261 16.33 23.85 30.34
CA GLN A 261 17.06 25.09 30.09
C GLN A 261 17.14 25.40 28.59
N CYS A 262 17.32 24.38 27.73
CA CYS A 262 17.25 24.54 26.27
C CYS A 262 15.85 24.97 25.80
N SER A 263 14.81 24.58 26.54
CA SER A 263 13.42 24.82 26.16
C SER A 263 12.99 26.29 26.30
N SER A 264 13.83 27.12 26.92
CA SER A 264 13.62 28.58 27.02
C SER A 264 13.83 29.32 25.68
N CYS A 265 14.70 28.79 24.81
CA CYS A 265 15.03 29.42 23.52
C CYS A 265 14.28 28.77 22.34
N HIS A 266 14.18 27.44 22.33
CA HIS A 266 13.48 26.69 21.29
C HIS A 266 12.78 25.48 21.92
N LYS A 267 11.71 24.98 21.29
CA LYS A 267 11.12 23.71 21.74
C LYS A 267 12.17 22.58 21.71
N PRO A 268 12.10 21.60 22.63
CA PRO A 268 13.11 20.54 22.74
C PRO A 268 13.13 19.69 21.47
N TYR A 269 14.34 19.42 20.98
CA TYR A 269 14.55 18.49 19.89
C TYR A 269 14.79 17.09 20.45
N PRO A 270 14.19 16.03 19.90
CA PRO A 270 14.52 14.68 20.35
C PRO A 270 16.03 14.40 20.20
N PRO A 271 16.72 13.87 21.23
CA PRO A 271 18.16 13.62 21.17
C PRO A 271 18.58 12.71 20.01
N PHE A 272 17.72 11.77 19.61
CA PHE A 272 17.98 10.83 18.51
C PHE A 272 18.00 11.48 17.12
N MET A 273 17.69 12.78 17.00
CA MET A 273 17.71 13.50 15.72
C MET A 273 19.12 13.64 15.16
N LEU A 274 20.15 13.76 16.01
CA LEU A 274 21.54 13.92 15.59
C LEU A 274 22.44 12.81 16.15
N PRO A 275 23.53 12.46 15.43
CA PRO A 275 24.55 11.53 15.92
C PRO A 275 25.37 12.08 17.07
N LYS A 276 26.01 11.20 17.85
CA LYS A 276 26.92 11.54 18.98
C LYS A 276 27.94 12.61 18.59
N ASP A 277 28.66 12.38 17.50
CA ASP A 277 29.70 13.29 17.01
C ASP A 277 29.16 14.68 16.65
N SER A 278 27.91 14.75 16.19
CA SER A 278 27.28 16.03 15.83
C SER A 278 26.84 16.79 17.08
N TRP A 279 26.29 16.09 18.07
CA TRP A 279 25.99 16.67 19.38
C TRP A 279 27.25 17.15 20.10
N ALA A 280 28.34 16.36 20.05
CA ALA A 280 29.59 16.73 20.67
C ALA A 280 30.17 18.01 20.09
N LYS A 281 30.19 18.15 18.76
CA LYS A 281 30.63 19.38 18.10
C LYS A 281 29.73 20.56 18.41
N LEU A 282 28.42 20.36 18.47
CA LEU A 282 27.46 21.42 18.79
C LEU A 282 27.63 21.93 20.22
N MET A 283 27.79 21.03 21.20
CA MET A 283 27.97 21.40 22.61
C MET A 283 29.37 21.96 22.91
N GLN A 284 30.35 21.73 22.06
CA GLN A 284 31.67 22.38 22.14
C GLN A 284 31.67 23.81 21.59
N GLY A 285 30.73 24.16 20.71
CA GLY A 285 30.65 25.45 20.01
C GLY A 285 29.55 26.38 20.52
N LEU A 286 29.27 26.35 21.83
CA LEU A 286 28.17 27.09 22.46
C LEU A 286 28.33 28.62 22.43
N GLU A 287 29.54 29.12 22.17
CA GLU A 287 29.83 30.53 21.97
C GLU A 287 29.12 31.13 20.74
N ASN A 288 28.76 30.28 19.77
CA ASN A 288 27.97 30.65 18.59
C ASN A 288 26.91 29.58 18.27
N HIS A 289 25.88 29.52 19.09
CA HIS A 289 24.73 28.65 18.94
C HIS A 289 23.67 29.28 18.02
N PHE A 290 23.93 29.24 16.71
CA PHE A 290 23.03 29.79 15.68
C PHE A 290 22.73 31.30 15.80
N GLY A 291 23.72 32.08 16.22
CA GLY A 291 23.59 33.51 16.44
C GLY A 291 23.28 33.90 17.89
N GLU A 292 23.03 32.92 18.77
CA GLU A 292 22.91 33.13 20.21
C GLU A 292 24.18 32.65 20.93
N THR A 293 24.58 33.36 21.99
CA THR A 293 25.71 32.95 22.83
C THR A 293 25.20 32.24 24.08
N ILE A 294 25.56 30.96 24.23
CA ILE A 294 25.27 30.21 25.44
C ILE A 294 26.48 30.30 26.36
N SER A 295 26.29 30.95 27.51
CA SER A 295 27.31 31.12 28.54
C SER A 295 26.76 30.74 29.92
N GLU A 296 27.63 30.75 30.93
CA GLU A 296 27.29 30.46 32.33
C GLU A 296 26.22 31.40 32.91
N HIS A 297 25.97 32.54 32.27
CA HIS A 297 24.87 33.46 32.63
C HIS A 297 23.48 32.94 32.23
N ASN A 298 23.39 32.14 31.16
CA ASN A 298 22.12 31.68 30.62
C ASN A 298 21.87 30.20 30.97
N ILE A 299 22.91 29.36 30.87
CA ILE A 299 22.87 27.94 31.21
C ILE A 299 24.13 27.62 32.00
N THR A 300 23.98 27.11 33.23
CA THR A 300 25.14 26.83 34.10
C THR A 300 26.03 25.75 33.49
N LYS A 301 27.34 25.74 33.82
CA LYS A 301 28.25 24.69 33.32
C LYS A 301 27.79 23.28 33.73
N ALA A 302 27.24 23.13 34.94
CA ALA A 302 26.68 21.87 35.40
C ALA A 302 25.49 21.42 34.54
N ASP A 303 24.60 22.34 34.16
CA ASP A 303 23.50 22.04 33.25
C ASP A 303 24.01 21.70 31.84
N GLN A 304 25.01 22.43 31.32
CA GLN A 304 25.62 22.14 30.02
C GLN A 304 26.23 20.73 29.99
N GLU A 305 26.96 20.33 31.03
CA GLU A 305 27.53 18.98 31.17
C GLU A 305 26.45 17.91 31.27
N SER A 306 25.38 18.17 32.04
CA SER A 306 24.22 17.27 32.16
C SER A 306 23.50 17.08 30.81
N ILE A 307 23.25 18.18 30.08
CA ILE A 307 22.65 18.15 28.74
C ILE A 307 23.56 17.39 27.77
N TYR A 308 24.86 17.66 27.78
CA TYR A 308 25.83 16.97 26.93
C TYR A 308 25.80 15.45 27.17
N ALA A 309 25.92 15.01 28.43
CA ALA A 309 25.91 13.59 28.78
C ALA A 309 24.61 12.91 28.31
N TYR A 310 23.48 13.58 28.50
CA TYR A 310 22.17 13.08 28.07
C TYR A 310 22.02 12.99 26.55
N LEU A 311 22.44 14.02 25.81
CA LEU A 311 22.42 14.02 24.34
C LEU A 311 23.28 12.91 23.75
N ILE A 312 24.46 12.66 24.33
CA ILE A 312 25.33 11.57 23.89
C ILE A 312 24.71 10.21 24.21
N ALA A 313 24.10 10.02 25.39
CA ALA A 313 23.50 8.75 25.80
C ALA A 313 22.21 8.38 25.04
N HIS A 314 21.51 9.35 24.46
CA HIS A 314 20.23 9.16 23.75
C HIS A 314 20.28 9.61 22.29
N SER A 315 21.49 9.72 21.74
CA SER A 315 21.77 10.10 20.36
C SER A 315 21.17 9.13 19.33
N ALA A 316 21.32 9.44 18.04
CA ALA A 316 20.84 8.58 16.97
C ALA A 316 21.35 7.12 17.08
N GLU A 317 22.59 6.93 17.55
CA GLU A 317 23.23 5.62 17.72
C GLU A 317 22.58 4.75 18.81
N ASP A 318 21.92 5.36 19.79
CA ASP A 318 21.28 4.68 20.92
C ASP A 318 19.75 4.63 20.79
N SER A 319 19.22 4.93 19.61
CA SER A 319 17.79 4.98 19.33
C SER A 319 17.31 3.79 18.52
N ASN A 320 16.10 3.33 18.81
CA ASN A 320 15.36 2.36 18.00
C ASN A 320 14.47 3.04 16.93
N HIS A 321 14.51 4.36 16.81
CA HIS A 321 13.66 5.09 15.88
C HIS A 321 14.18 4.98 14.44
N THR A 322 13.31 4.66 13.47
CA THR A 322 13.73 4.49 12.06
C THR A 322 14.39 5.74 11.47
N LEU A 323 13.96 6.94 11.88
CA LEU A 323 14.62 8.20 11.52
C LEU A 323 16.10 8.23 11.92
N ALA A 324 16.44 7.76 13.12
CA ALA A 324 17.81 7.74 13.62
C ALA A 324 18.67 6.79 12.77
N LEU A 325 18.15 5.59 12.50
CA LEU A 325 18.77 4.63 11.59
C LEU A 325 19.05 5.21 10.21
N LYS A 326 18.03 5.79 9.56
CA LYS A 326 18.15 6.37 8.21
C LYS A 326 19.05 7.60 8.19
N THR A 327 19.06 8.37 9.29
CA THR A 327 20.01 9.47 9.49
C THR A 327 21.43 8.94 9.47
N LEU A 328 21.77 7.98 10.34
CA LEU A 328 23.12 7.38 10.42
C LEU A 328 23.58 6.79 9.08
N GLN A 329 22.69 6.06 8.39
CA GLN A 329 22.98 5.47 7.08
C GLN A 329 23.28 6.51 5.99
N SER A 330 22.73 7.73 6.11
CA SER A 330 22.85 8.77 5.07
C SER A 330 24.09 9.66 5.22
N LEU A 331 24.81 9.60 6.35
CA LEU A 331 25.80 10.63 6.70
C LEU A 331 27.17 10.42 6.06
N GLY A 332 27.62 9.18 5.87
CA GLY A 332 29.03 8.92 5.53
C GLY A 332 29.98 9.62 6.50
N GLU A 333 30.86 10.47 5.97
CA GLU A 333 31.82 11.28 6.75
C GLU A 333 31.24 12.60 7.30
N LEU A 334 30.01 12.97 6.91
CA LEU A 334 29.39 14.22 7.35
C LEU A 334 29.07 14.20 8.85
N ARG A 335 29.25 15.35 9.51
CA ARG A 335 28.88 15.60 10.91
C ARG A 335 28.09 16.91 11.01
N PRO A 336 26.81 16.90 10.60
CA PRO A 336 26.01 18.11 10.49
C PRO A 336 25.62 18.65 11.86
N LEU A 337 25.85 19.94 12.08
CA LEU A 337 25.38 20.64 13.29
C LEU A 337 23.87 20.95 13.26
N SER A 338 23.17 20.67 12.16
CA SER A 338 21.75 20.96 11.99
C SER A 338 21.07 19.88 11.15
N MET A 339 19.84 19.54 11.51
CA MET A 339 19.02 18.56 10.79
C MET A 339 18.89 18.86 9.29
N LYS A 340 18.81 20.14 8.91
CA LYS A 340 18.69 20.53 7.50
C LYS A 340 19.89 20.13 6.64
N LYS A 341 21.03 19.82 7.26
CA LYS A 341 22.25 19.38 6.59
C LYS A 341 22.36 17.85 6.52
N VAL A 342 21.46 17.10 7.18
CA VAL A 342 21.40 15.64 7.08
C VAL A 342 20.88 15.26 5.69
N PRO A 343 21.59 14.41 4.90
CA PRO A 343 21.15 14.04 3.56
C PRO A 343 19.76 13.39 3.54
N TYR A 344 19.48 12.45 4.46
CA TYR A 344 18.16 11.84 4.57
C TYR A 344 17.04 12.86 4.83
N TRP A 345 17.28 13.86 5.70
CA TRP A 345 16.29 14.91 5.94
C TRP A 345 16.00 15.71 4.67
N ARG A 346 17.03 16.02 3.88
CA ARG A 346 16.88 16.78 2.63
C ARG A 346 16.10 16.01 1.58
N ASP A 347 16.34 14.71 1.46
CA ASP A 347 15.64 13.80 0.56
C ASP A 347 14.12 13.79 0.84
N ILE A 348 13.74 13.51 2.08
CA ILE A 348 12.31 13.43 2.45
C ILE A 348 11.60 14.80 2.47
N HIS A 349 12.35 15.91 2.47
CA HIS A 349 11.81 17.28 2.44
C HIS A 349 11.96 17.98 1.08
N GLU A 350 12.56 17.34 0.07
CA GLU A 350 12.87 17.98 -1.22
C GLU A 350 11.62 18.59 -1.89
N ASN A 351 10.50 17.88 -1.81
CA ASN A 351 9.22 18.26 -2.43
C ASN A 351 8.23 18.91 -1.44
N VAL A 352 8.71 19.34 -0.28
CA VAL A 352 7.86 19.97 0.75
C VAL A 352 7.83 21.48 0.53
N VAL A 353 6.71 21.97 0.03
CA VAL A 353 6.42 23.41 -0.04
C VAL A 353 6.05 23.88 1.37
N LEU A 354 6.87 24.77 1.95
CA LEU A 354 6.64 25.35 3.27
C LEU A 354 5.53 26.41 3.17
N PRO A 355 4.42 26.27 3.93
CA PRO A 355 3.44 27.34 4.06
C PRO A 355 4.08 28.62 4.62
N VAL A 356 3.55 29.77 4.22
CA VAL A 356 4.06 31.09 4.66
C VAL A 356 4.09 31.19 6.19
N ASP A 357 3.11 30.60 6.86
CA ASP A 357 2.96 30.64 8.32
C ASP A 357 4.00 29.83 9.10
N VAL A 358 4.69 28.88 8.45
CA VAL A 358 5.73 28.06 9.09
C VAL A 358 7.01 28.87 9.34
N LYS A 359 7.21 29.97 8.62
CA LYS A 359 8.33 30.94 8.67
C LYS A 359 9.72 30.39 8.36
N SER A 360 10.05 29.16 8.78
CA SER A 360 11.36 28.54 8.61
C SER A 360 11.27 27.03 8.54
N ALA A 361 12.12 26.42 7.70
CA ALA A 361 12.31 24.97 7.63
C ALA A 361 12.78 24.33 8.96
N SER A 362 13.26 25.14 9.90
CA SER A 362 13.64 24.69 11.24
C SER A 362 12.46 24.58 12.21
N ASN A 363 11.27 25.06 11.84
CA ASN A 363 10.08 24.99 12.67
C ASN A 363 9.35 23.64 12.49
N CYS A 364 10.03 22.54 12.84
CA CYS A 364 9.51 21.18 12.65
C CYS A 364 8.15 20.98 13.33
N PHE A 365 7.95 21.59 14.49
CA PHE A 365 6.75 21.52 15.33
C PHE A 365 5.49 22.12 14.67
N ALA A 366 5.65 22.95 13.63
CA ALA A 366 4.51 23.48 12.89
C ALA A 366 3.85 22.42 12.01
N CYS A 367 4.64 21.44 11.54
CA CYS A 367 4.15 20.37 10.65
C CYS A 367 4.08 19.01 11.36
N HIS A 368 4.93 18.77 12.35
CA HIS A 368 5.01 17.51 13.09
C HIS A 368 4.38 17.69 14.46
N LYS A 369 3.14 17.19 14.63
CA LYS A 369 2.44 17.21 15.91
C LYS A 369 3.21 16.34 16.91
N ASP A 370 3.35 16.81 18.15
CA ASP A 370 4.04 16.09 19.22
C ASP A 370 5.53 15.78 18.93
N PHE A 371 6.18 16.57 18.04
CA PHE A 371 7.60 16.44 17.72
C PHE A 371 8.49 16.49 18.97
N GLU A 372 8.16 17.37 19.92
CA GLU A 372 8.86 17.52 21.21
C GLU A 372 8.86 16.24 22.06
N TYR A 373 7.97 15.28 21.76
CA TYR A 373 7.86 14.00 22.43
C TYR A 373 8.44 12.83 21.62
N GLY A 374 9.09 13.13 20.49
CA GLY A 374 9.66 12.12 19.59
C GLY A 374 8.67 11.50 18.61
N ILE A 375 7.47 12.07 18.46
CA ILE A 375 6.47 11.59 17.49
C ILE A 375 6.75 12.20 16.12
N LEU A 376 7.15 11.34 15.18
CA LEU A 376 7.62 11.72 13.85
C LEU A 376 7.06 10.82 12.74
N ASP A 377 6.13 9.94 13.08
CA ASP A 377 5.51 9.05 12.11
C ASP A 377 4.71 9.85 11.07
N LYS A 378 4.58 9.27 9.87
CA LYS A 378 3.99 9.97 8.72
C LYS A 378 2.49 10.20 8.88
N ALA A 379 1.79 9.40 9.70
CA ALA A 379 0.36 9.54 9.90
C ALA A 379 0.02 10.75 10.79
N HIS A 380 0.94 11.14 11.67
CA HIS A 380 0.77 12.24 12.62
C HIS A 380 1.24 13.61 12.09
N ILE A 381 1.70 13.70 10.83
CA ILE A 381 2.07 14.96 10.19
C ILE A 381 0.82 15.80 9.88
N ARG A 382 0.79 17.03 10.39
CA ARG A 382 -0.28 18.02 10.21
C ARG A 382 0.32 19.26 9.53
N ARG A 383 0.18 19.38 8.21
CA ARG A 383 0.56 20.64 7.56
C ARG A 383 -0.54 21.69 7.83
N PRO A 384 -0.17 22.89 8.33
CA PRO A 384 -1.12 23.98 8.55
C PRO A 384 -1.75 24.49 7.25
#